data_AF-A0A7S1YSB6-F1
#
_entry.id   AF-A0A7S1YSB6-F1
#
_cell.length_a   1.000
_cell.length_b   1.000
_cell.length_c   1.000
_cell.angle_alpha   90.00
_cell.angle_beta   90.00
_cell.angle_gamma   90.00
#
_symmetry.space_group_name_H-M   'P 1'
#
loop_
_entity.id
_entity.type
_entity.pdbx_description
1 polymer ?
#
loop_
_entity_poly.entity_id
_entity_poly.type
_entity_poly.pdbx_seq_one_letter_code
_entity_poly.pdbx_strand_id
1 'polypeptide(L)'
;FEGIDIDFDYSAINNSGILNVMDGRMGLVPMMNEESVRPKGNSSAFVYKAKLLHKNSDHVVSGKQHNQYEFGVNHYAGLVTYDAADFIERNADPLPIELLAFITKSTNSIISA
;
A
#
# COMPACT_ATOMS: atom_id res chain seq x y z
N PHE A 1 -8.28 -35.59 -1.61
CA PHE A 1 -9.70 -35.74 -2.00
C PHE A 1 -10.19 -37.06 -1.43
N GLU A 2 -10.89 -37.02 -0.30
CA GLU A 2 -11.33 -38.23 0.44
C GLU A 2 -12.74 -38.71 0.02
N GLY A 3 -13.20 -38.34 -1.18
CA GLY A 3 -14.49 -38.81 -1.70
C GLY A 3 -15.72 -38.19 -1.02
N ILE A 4 -15.56 -37.06 -0.32
CA ILE A 4 -16.67 -36.28 0.24
C ILE A 4 -16.96 -35.12 -0.72
N ASP A 5 -18.19 -35.08 -1.25
CA ASP A 5 -18.68 -33.91 -1.99
C ASP A 5 -18.96 -32.78 -1.01
N ILE A 6 -18.18 -31.71 -1.12
CA ILE A 6 -18.38 -30.49 -0.35
C ILE A 6 -19.07 -29.47 -1.27
N ASP A 7 -20.38 -29.29 -1.08
CA ASP A 7 -21.23 -28.34 -1.83
C ASP A 7 -21.04 -26.88 -1.36
N PHE A 8 -20.02 -26.63 -0.54
CA PHE A 8 -19.73 -25.30 -0.02
C PHE A 8 -18.74 -24.58 -0.93
N ASP A 9 -19.16 -23.44 -1.48
CA ASP A 9 -18.31 -22.61 -2.31
C ASP A 9 -17.30 -21.83 -1.44
N TYR A 10 -16.12 -22.42 -1.26
CA TYR A 10 -15.00 -21.77 -0.58
C TYR A 10 -14.43 -20.57 -1.35
N SER A 11 -14.77 -20.38 -2.64
CA SER A 11 -14.27 -19.26 -3.42
C SER A 11 -14.86 -17.92 -2.97
N ALA A 12 -16.09 -17.93 -2.43
CA ALA A 12 -16.78 -16.73 -1.93
C ALA A 12 -16.19 -16.13 -0.64
N ILE A 13 -15.38 -16.89 0.11
CA ILE A 13 -14.79 -16.46 1.41
C ILE A 13 -13.27 -16.24 1.29
N ASN A 14 -12.69 -16.41 0.10
CA ASN A 14 -11.26 -16.31 -0.10
C ASN A 14 -10.79 -14.85 -0.25
N ASN A 15 -9.85 -14.41 0.60
CA ASN A 15 -9.22 -13.09 0.52
C ASN A 15 -7.90 -13.08 -0.27
N SER A 16 -7.48 -14.20 -0.86
CA SER A 16 -6.21 -14.30 -1.60
C SER A 16 -6.10 -13.26 -2.73
N GLY A 17 -7.22 -12.94 -3.40
CA GLY A 17 -7.27 -11.92 -4.44
C GLY A 17 -6.88 -10.53 -3.94
N ILE A 18 -7.48 -10.09 -2.83
CA ILE A 18 -7.15 -8.79 -2.22
C ILE A 18 -5.76 -8.80 -1.59
N LEU A 19 -5.32 -9.90 -0.98
CA LEU A 19 -3.96 -10.01 -0.44
C LEU A 19 -2.90 -9.86 -1.53
N ASN A 20 -3.12 -10.43 -2.71
CA ASN A 20 -2.21 -10.25 -3.85
C ASN A 20 -2.21 -8.81 -4.39
N VAL A 21 -3.33 -8.08 -4.29
CA VAL A 21 -3.39 -6.66 -4.62
C VAL A 21 -2.66 -5.80 -3.59
N MET A 22 -2.66 -6.17 -2.32
CA MET A 22 -1.94 -5.43 -1.28
C MET A 22 -0.43 -5.69 -1.31
N ASP A 23 -0.03 -6.96 -1.19
CA ASP A 23 1.35 -7.37 -0.91
C ASP A 23 2.02 -8.13 -2.06
N GLY A 24 1.29 -8.44 -3.13
CA GLY A 24 1.85 -9.09 -4.30
C GLY A 24 2.93 -8.25 -4.96
N ARG A 25 3.75 -8.85 -5.85
CA ARG A 25 4.88 -8.19 -6.53
C ARG A 25 4.51 -6.86 -7.22
N MET A 26 3.28 -6.77 -7.70
CA MET A 26 2.71 -5.62 -8.38
C MET A 26 1.58 -4.99 -7.55
N GLY A 27 1.62 -5.17 -6.24
CA GLY A 27 0.63 -4.69 -5.29
C GLY A 27 0.85 -3.26 -4.83
N LEU A 28 -0.10 -2.76 -4.03
CA LEU A 28 -0.14 -1.39 -3.56
C LEU A 28 1.03 -1.05 -2.61
N VAL A 29 1.38 -1.94 -1.69
CA VAL A 29 2.46 -1.67 -0.71
C VAL A 29 3.83 -1.62 -1.39
N PRO A 30 4.22 -2.58 -2.24
CA PRO A 30 5.49 -2.47 -2.98
C PRO A 30 5.55 -1.24 -3.89
N MET A 31 4.44 -0.90 -4.55
CA MET A 31 4.37 0.29 -5.40
C MET A 31 4.56 1.58 -4.60
N MET A 32 3.97 1.68 -3.41
CA MET A 32 4.17 2.82 -2.51
C MET A 32 5.64 2.93 -2.08
N ASN A 33 6.29 1.81 -1.74
CA ASN A 33 7.71 1.78 -1.39
C ASN A 33 8.59 2.24 -2.55
N GLU A 34 8.33 1.75 -3.77
CA GLU A 34 9.03 2.19 -4.98
C GLU A 34 8.87 3.69 -5.26
N GLU A 35 7.68 4.26 -5.03
CA GLU A 35 7.48 5.70 -5.20
C GLU A 35 8.15 6.51 -4.09
N SER A 36 8.25 5.98 -2.88
CA SER A 36 8.88 6.67 -1.73
C SER A 36 10.39 6.85 -1.87
N VAL A 37 11.07 5.91 -2.54
CA VAL A 37 12.52 6.01 -2.79
C VAL A 37 12.87 6.83 -4.03
N ARG A 38 11.89 7.21 -4.86
CA ARG A 38 12.14 8.00 -6.07
C ARG A 38 12.44 9.45 -5.70
N PRO A 39 13.46 10.09 -6.31
CA PRO A 39 13.79 11.49 -6.05
C PRO A 39 12.65 12.51 -6.30
N LYS A 40 11.59 12.08 -7.01
CA LYS A 40 10.36 12.85 -7.26
C LYS A 40 9.12 11.95 -7.08
N GLY A 41 9.13 11.12 -6.04
CA GLY A 41 7.98 10.33 -5.64
C GLY A 41 6.73 11.21 -5.53
N ASN A 42 5.62 10.77 -6.10
CA ASN A 42 4.40 11.56 -6.13
C ASN A 42 3.18 10.68 -5.83
N SER A 43 2.42 11.07 -4.80
CA SER A 43 1.17 10.43 -4.40
C SER A 43 0.14 10.32 -5.53
N SER A 44 -0.02 11.34 -6.38
CA SER A 44 -0.96 11.25 -7.52
C SER A 44 -0.46 10.29 -8.60
N ALA A 45 0.87 10.18 -8.79
CA ALA A 45 1.45 9.21 -9.70
C ALA A 45 1.28 7.77 -9.18
N PHE A 46 1.44 7.56 -7.86
CA PHE A 46 1.11 6.29 -7.20
C PHE A 46 -0.34 5.89 -7.46
N VAL A 47 -1.31 6.77 -7.18
CA VAL A 47 -2.74 6.49 -7.37
C VAL A 47 -3.09 6.22 -8.83
N TYR A 48 -2.52 7.00 -9.76
CA TYR A 48 -2.69 6.76 -11.19
C TYR A 48 -2.20 5.36 -11.59
N LYS A 49 -1.00 4.97 -11.15
CA LYS A 49 -0.43 3.64 -11.44
C LYS A 49 -1.24 2.52 -10.82
N ALA A 50 -1.67 2.67 -9.56
CA ALA A 50 -2.52 1.70 -8.87
C ALA A 50 -3.82 1.45 -9.65
N LYS A 51 -4.53 2.52 -10.03
CA LYS A 51 -5.76 2.44 -10.83
C LYS A 51 -5.52 1.81 -12.21
N LEU A 52 -4.42 2.17 -12.89
CA LEU A 52 -4.13 1.67 -14.23
C LEU A 52 -3.78 0.18 -14.23
N LEU A 53 -2.95 -0.25 -13.27
CA LEU A 53 -2.47 -1.61 -13.15
C LEU A 53 -3.57 -2.58 -12.70
N HIS A 54 -4.45 -2.13 -11.81
CA HIS A 54 -5.55 -2.92 -11.28
C HIS A 54 -6.90 -2.61 -11.94
N LYS A 55 -6.93 -1.97 -13.12
CA LYS A 55 -8.17 -1.58 -13.82
C LYS A 55 -9.15 -2.74 -14.10
N ASN A 56 -8.62 -3.96 -14.20
CA ASN A 56 -9.39 -5.18 -14.46
C ASN A 56 -9.60 -6.03 -13.19
N SER A 57 -9.18 -5.53 -12.03
CA SER A 57 -9.35 -6.21 -10.75
C SER A 57 -10.61 -5.70 -10.07
N ASP A 58 -11.42 -6.61 -9.55
CA ASP A 58 -12.57 -6.26 -8.73
C ASP A 58 -12.17 -5.70 -7.36
N HIS A 59 -10.88 -5.70 -7.02
CA HIS A 59 -10.37 -5.26 -5.73
C HIS A 59 -9.96 -3.79 -5.68
N VAL A 60 -9.66 -3.14 -6.81
CA VAL A 60 -9.29 -1.71 -6.86
C VAL A 60 -10.32 -0.94 -7.65
N VAL A 61 -10.96 0.04 -7.01
CA VAL A 61 -12.07 0.79 -7.57
C VAL A 61 -11.64 2.23 -7.86
N SER A 62 -11.90 2.68 -9.09
CA SER A 62 -11.82 4.09 -9.45
C SER A 62 -13.22 4.67 -9.59
N GLY A 63 -13.71 5.34 -8.55
CA GLY A 63 -14.98 6.06 -8.58
C GLY A 63 -14.91 7.28 -9.50
N LYS A 64 -16.02 7.62 -10.18
CA LYS A 64 -16.12 8.81 -11.04
C LYS A 64 -15.90 10.13 -10.29
N GLN A 65 -16.12 10.12 -8.98
CA GLN A 65 -15.94 11.28 -8.10
C GLN A 65 -14.58 11.31 -7.41
N HIS A 66 -13.75 10.26 -7.58
CA HIS A 66 -12.44 10.25 -6.95
C HIS A 66 -11.55 11.32 -7.57
N ASN A 67 -10.93 12.12 -6.71
CA ASN A 67 -9.88 13.03 -7.12
C ASN A 67 -8.59 12.24 -7.49
N GLN A 68 -7.53 12.96 -7.85
CA GLN A 68 -6.26 12.36 -8.30
C GLN A 68 -5.50 11.59 -7.21
N TYR A 69 -5.85 11.76 -5.94
CA TYR A 69 -5.26 11.11 -4.77
C TYR A 69 -6.15 10.01 -4.18
N GLU A 70 -7.39 9.89 -4.65
CA GLU A 70 -8.34 8.94 -4.06
C GLU A 70 -8.46 7.64 -4.85
N PHE A 71 -8.49 6.50 -4.16
CA PHE A 71 -8.80 5.20 -4.75
C PHE A 71 -9.59 4.34 -3.78
N GLY A 72 -10.40 3.43 -4.30
CA GLY A 72 -11.18 2.48 -3.50
C GLY A 72 -10.52 1.11 -3.50
N VAL A 73 -10.68 0.39 -2.39
CA VAL A 73 -10.29 -1.02 -2.28
C VAL A 73 -11.46 -1.83 -1.76
N ASN A 74 -11.84 -2.89 -2.47
CA ASN A 74 -12.83 -3.85 -2.00
C ASN A 74 -12.14 -4.88 -1.11
N HIS A 75 -12.16 -4.61 0.19
CA HIS A 75 -11.71 -5.54 1.22
C HIS A 75 -12.75 -6.64 1.43
N TYR A 76 -12.34 -7.69 2.14
CA TYR A 76 -13.26 -8.72 2.64
C TYR A 76 -14.44 -8.11 3.43
N ALA A 77 -14.22 -7.04 4.19
CA ALA A 77 -15.26 -6.36 4.97
C ALA A 77 -16.05 -5.28 4.19
N GLY A 78 -15.76 -5.09 2.91
CA GLY A 78 -16.43 -4.10 2.05
C GLY A 78 -15.48 -3.07 1.42
N LEU A 79 -16.07 -2.10 0.72
CA LEU A 79 -15.37 -1.04 0.03
C LEU A 79 -14.85 0.02 1.01
N VAL A 80 -13.56 0.32 0.94
CA VAL A 80 -12.92 1.42 1.65
C VAL A 80 -12.31 2.38 0.64
N THR A 81 -12.62 3.67 0.76
CA THR A 81 -11.97 4.73 -0.04
C THR A 81 -10.80 5.31 0.74
N TYR A 82 -9.64 5.35 0.10
CA TYR A 82 -8.41 5.92 0.62
C TYR A 82 -8.12 7.25 -0.04
N ASP A 83 -7.64 8.21 0.75
CA ASP A 83 -6.96 9.41 0.27
C ASP A 83 -5.45 9.22 0.44
N ALA A 84 -4.74 9.19 -0.69
CA ALA A 84 -3.32 8.92 -0.74
C ALA A 84 -2.44 10.18 -0.69
N ALA A 85 -3.02 11.38 -0.50
CA ALA A 85 -2.28 12.65 -0.61
C ALA A 85 -0.92 12.63 0.11
N ASP A 86 -0.89 12.11 1.34
CA ASP A 86 0.30 12.06 2.19
C ASP A 86 1.02 10.69 2.19
N PHE A 87 0.59 9.71 1.39
CA PHE A 87 1.09 8.34 1.51
C PHE A 87 2.60 8.24 1.29
N ILE A 88 3.09 8.90 0.23
CA ILE A 88 4.51 8.82 -0.14
C ILE A 88 5.40 9.52 0.90
N GLU A 89 4.97 10.69 1.39
CA GLU A 89 5.70 11.42 2.42
C GLU A 89 5.77 10.63 3.73
N ARG A 90 4.64 10.06 4.17
CA ARG A 90 4.58 9.27 5.41
C ARG A 90 5.34 7.95 5.30
N ASN A 91 5.32 7.32 4.14
CA ASN A 91 6.04 6.06 3.92
C ASN A 91 7.56 6.25 3.74
N ALA A 92 8.02 7.45 3.36
CA ALA A 92 9.45 7.72 3.25
C ALA A 92 10.18 7.73 4.60
N ASP A 93 9.46 7.95 5.71
CA ASP A 93 9.95 8.03 7.10
C ASP A 93 11.38 8.63 7.22
N PRO A 94 11.63 9.84 6.67
CA PRO A 94 12.98 10.35 6.59
C PRO A 94 13.46 10.80 7.97
N LEU A 95 14.40 10.06 8.57
CA LEU A 95 15.11 10.52 9.76
C LEU A 95 15.99 11.72 9.38
N PRO A 96 15.79 12.91 9.99
CA PRO A 96 16.60 14.09 9.67
C PRO A 96 18.09 13.84 9.96
N ILE A 97 18.96 14.16 9.00
CA ILE A 97 20.42 13.97 9.11
C ILE A 97 21.00 14.75 10.30
N GLU A 98 20.41 15.89 10.64
CA GLU A 98 20.81 16.70 11.79
C GLU A 98 20.56 15.98 13.12
N LEU A 99 19.44 15.26 13.24
CA LEU A 99 19.14 14.44 14.41
C LEU A 99 20.12 13.28 14.53
N LEU A 100 20.47 12.62 13.41
CA LEU A 100 21.52 11.59 13.38
C LEU A 100 22.88 12.16 13.85
N ALA A 101 23.25 13.34 13.36
CA ALA A 101 24.48 14.03 13.75
C ALA A 101 24.50 14.45 15.23
N PHE A 102 23.34 14.73 15.82
CA PHE A 102 23.21 15.02 17.25
C PHE A 102 23.32 13.75 18.10
N ILE A 103 22.60 12.69 17.72
CA ILE A 103 22.58 11.39 18.41
C ILE A 103 24.00 10.81 18.49
N THR A 104 24.75 10.84 17.39
CA THR A 104 26.14 10.38 17.31
C THR A 104 27.13 11.18 18.17
N LYS A 105 26.79 12.42 18.58
CA LYS A 105 27.59 13.25 19.49
C LYS A 105 27.21 13.09 20.96
N SER A 106 26.22 12.27 21.27
CA SER A 106 25.78 12.04 22.65
C SER A 106 26.91 11.47 23.50
N THR A 107 27.01 11.91 24.76
CA THR A 107 27.93 11.34 25.74
C THR A 107 27.40 10.05 26.37
N ASN A 108 26.15 9.68 26.09
CA ASN A 108 25.54 8.44 26.56
C ASN A 108 25.85 7.31 25.57
N SER A 109 26.55 6.28 26.03
CA SER A 109 27.01 5.16 25.21
C SER A 109 25.90 4.28 24.62
N ILE A 110 24.66 4.36 25.11
CA ILE A 110 23.50 3.66 24.52
C ILE A 110 22.96 4.46 23.33
N ILE A 111 23.06 5.79 23.39
CA ILE A 111 22.49 6.71 22.40
C ILE A 111 23.48 6.95 21.25
N SER A 112 24.78 6.98 21.53
CA SER A 112 25.82 7.22 20.52
C SER A 112 26.38 5.96 19.84
N ALA A 113 25.86 4.78 20.18
CA ALA A 113 26.34 3.49 19.67
C ALA A 113 25.83 3.19 18.25
#